data_AF-A0A7V1TUR9-F1
#
_entry.id   AF-A0A7V1TUR9-F1
#
_cell.length_a   1.000
_cell.length_b   1.000
_cell.length_c   1.000
_cell.angle_alpha   90.00
_cell.angle_beta   90.00
_cell.angle_gamma   90.00
#
_symmetry.space_group_name_H-M   'P 1'
#
loop_
_entity.id
_entity.type
_entity.pdbx_description
1 polymer ?
#
loop_
_entity_poly.entity_id
_entity_poly.type
_entity_poly.pdbx_seq_one_letter_code
_entity_poly.pdbx_strand_id
1 'polypeptide(L)'
;MNQYSFLCEHPCRNTCTALTKALNMETAMVRFSEEVIQQCDDADIKEFMRMLARRSSENIINIMKKLNEVQARTQILDNISSTFDSPGRPSSNPH
;
A
#
# COMPACT_ATOMS: atom_id res chain seq x y z
N MET A 1 -7.73 -14.25 20.54
CA MET A 1 -6.91 -13.25 21.25
C MET A 1 -5.65 -12.99 20.45
N ASN A 2 -5.27 -11.70 20.39
CA ASN A 2 -4.25 -11.05 19.57
C ASN A 2 -2.96 -11.81 19.24
N GLN A 3 -2.58 -11.79 17.96
CA GLN A 3 -1.18 -11.72 17.57
C GLN A 3 -1.03 -11.03 16.20
N TYR A 4 -1.11 -9.70 16.20
CA TYR A 4 -0.59 -8.89 15.10
C TYR A 4 0.94 -8.84 15.24
N SER A 5 1.62 -9.95 14.96
CA SER A 5 3.08 -9.98 14.90
C SER A 5 3.54 -9.29 13.62
N PHE A 6 3.75 -7.98 13.70
CA PHE A 6 4.51 -7.23 12.69
C PHE A 6 6.00 -7.49 12.90
N LEU A 7 6.45 -8.69 12.53
CA LEU A 7 7.87 -9.01 12.37
C LEU A 7 8.32 -8.46 11.02
N CYS A 8 8.99 -7.32 11.04
CA CYS A 8 9.65 -6.73 9.88
C CYS A 8 10.99 -7.45 9.64
N GLU A 9 10.95 -8.69 9.15
CA GLU A 9 12.17 -9.46 8.82
C GLU A 9 12.75 -9.12 7.44
N HIS A 10 12.03 -8.38 6.60
CA HIS A 10 12.56 -7.83 5.35
C HIS A 10 12.05 -6.40 5.09
N PRO A 11 12.93 -5.42 4.79
CA PRO A 11 12.62 -4.00 4.88
C PRO A 11 11.49 -3.47 3.97
N CYS A 12 11.01 -4.22 2.97
CA CYS A 12 10.01 -3.71 2.01
C CYS A 12 8.81 -4.63 1.74
N ARG A 13 8.86 -5.94 2.03
CA ARG A 13 7.81 -6.87 1.58
C ARG A 13 6.51 -6.73 2.39
N ASN A 14 6.61 -6.47 3.69
CA ASN A 14 5.45 -6.29 4.58
C ASN A 14 4.85 -4.87 4.52
N THR A 15 5.65 -3.88 4.11
CA THR A 15 5.23 -2.47 4.01
C THR A 15 4.21 -2.27 2.88
N CYS A 16 4.40 -2.92 1.73
CA CYS A 16 3.42 -2.89 0.63
C CYS A 16 2.09 -3.52 1.05
N THR A 17 2.13 -4.68 1.72
CA THR A 17 0.90 -5.35 2.21
C THR A 17 0.16 -4.49 3.24
N ALA A 18 0.89 -3.85 4.15
CA ALA A 18 0.29 -2.95 5.14
C ALA A 18 -0.36 -1.72 4.48
N LEU A 19 0.32 -1.09 3.51
CA LEU A 19 -0.22 0.05 2.76
C LEU A 19 -1.42 -0.35 1.89
N THR A 20 -1.40 -1.52 1.24
CA THR A 20 -2.55 -2.04 0.49
C THR A 20 -3.73 -2.32 1.42
N LYS A 21 -3.50 -2.85 2.63
CA LYS A 21 -4.55 -3.05 3.62
C LYS A 21 -5.14 -1.72 4.09
N ALA A 22 -4.31 -0.72 4.33
CA ALA A 22 -4.75 0.64 4.68
C ALA A 22 -5.60 1.26 3.55
N LEU A 23 -5.18 1.11 2.29
CA LEU A 23 -5.93 1.55 1.12
C LEU A 23 -7.34 0.92 1.06
N ASN A 24 -7.43 -0.38 1.29
CA ASN A 24 -8.71 -1.09 1.32
C ASN A 24 -9.62 -0.61 2.47
N MET A 25 -9.05 -0.34 3.65
CA MET A 25 -9.81 0.18 4.79
C MET A 25 -10.37 1.57 4.53
N GLU A 26 -9.55 2.47 3.98
CA GLU A 26 -10.00 3.83 3.63
C GLU A 26 -11.06 3.79 2.52
N THR A 27 -10.90 2.90 1.53
CA THR A 27 -11.91 2.72 0.47
C THR A 27 -13.23 2.20 1.03
N ALA A 28 -13.18 1.27 1.99
CA ALA A 28 -14.39 0.79 2.68
C ALA A 28 -15.05 1.88 3.52
N MET A 29 -14.26 2.76 4.16
CA MET A 29 -14.77 3.90 4.92
C MET A 29 -15.52 4.90 4.03
N VAL A 30 -15.01 5.19 2.83
CA VAL A 30 -15.70 6.06 1.86
C VAL A 30 -17.07 5.46 1.49
N ARG A 31 -17.10 4.18 1.09
CA ARG A 31 -18.35 3.50 0.72
C ARG A 31 -19.37 3.49 1.86
N PHE A 32 -18.93 3.12 3.05
CA PHE A 32 -19.79 3.14 4.24
C PHE A 32 -20.32 4.55 4.52
N SER A 33 -19.48 5.57 4.40
CA SER A 33 -19.89 6.95 4.61
C SER A 33 -20.94 7.39 3.60
N GLU A 34 -20.78 7.02 2.32
CA GLU A 34 -21.76 7.27 1.26
C GLU A 34 -23.09 6.55 1.51
N GLU A 35 -23.06 5.28 1.91
CA GLU A 35 -24.25 4.50 2.26
C GLU A 35 -25.04 5.16 3.41
N VAL A 36 -24.36 5.63 4.45
CA VAL A 36 -25.00 6.31 5.58
C VAL A 36 -25.56 7.67 5.17
N ILE A 37 -24.88 8.43 4.30
CA ILE A 37 -25.40 9.70 3.77
C ILE A 37 -26.71 9.49 3.02
N GLN A 38 -26.86 8.36 2.32
CA GLN A 38 -28.09 8.03 1.57
C GLN A 38 -29.24 7.59 2.49
N GLN A 39 -28.95 6.97 3.63
CA GLN A 39 -29.96 6.34 4.50
C GLN A 39 -30.34 7.17 5.74
N CYS A 40 -29.44 8.04 6.20
CA CYS A 40 -29.73 8.93 7.32
C CYS A 40 -30.58 10.10 6.85
N ASP A 41 -31.38 10.73 7.73
CA ASP A 41 -32.10 11.99 7.44
C ASP A 41 -31.58 13.18 8.26
N ASP A 42 -30.79 12.89 9.30
CA ASP A 42 -30.18 13.90 10.14
C ASP A 42 -29.08 14.66 9.37
N ALA A 43 -29.22 15.98 9.29
CA ALA A 43 -28.33 16.84 8.51
C ALA A 43 -26.93 16.94 9.13
N ASP A 44 -26.81 16.93 10.45
CA ASP A 44 -25.54 17.04 11.16
C ASP A 44 -24.74 15.73 10.98
N ILE A 45 -25.42 14.59 11.06
CA ILE A 45 -24.81 13.28 10.79
C ILE A 45 -24.36 13.19 9.32
N LYS A 46 -25.20 13.62 8.36
CA LYS A 46 -24.81 13.65 6.94
C LYS A 46 -23.56 14.47 6.70
N GLU A 47 -23.48 15.65 7.30
CA GLU A 47 -22.33 16.52 7.12
C GLU A 47 -21.06 15.93 7.74
N PHE A 48 -21.18 15.34 8.92
CA PHE A 48 -20.09 14.60 9.53
C PHE A 48 -19.61 13.44 8.65
N MET A 49 -20.51 12.64 8.09
CA MET A 49 -20.18 11.52 7.21
C MET A 49 -19.57 11.98 5.88
N ARG A 50 -20.01 13.13 5.33
CA ARG A 50 -19.36 13.74 4.15
C ARG A 50 -17.92 14.16 4.47
N MET A 51 -17.68 14.76 5.63
CA MET A 51 -16.33 15.11 6.05
C MET A 51 -15.44 13.87 6.20
N LEU A 52 -15.96 12.78 6.77
CA LEU A 52 -15.25 11.50 6.87
C LEU A 52 -14.92 10.93 5.50
N ALA A 53 -15.89 10.86 4.58
CA ALA A 53 -15.68 10.40 3.21
C ALA A 53 -14.59 11.21 2.48
N ARG A 54 -14.60 12.54 2.65
CA ARG A 54 -13.60 13.43 2.06
C ARG A 54 -12.20 13.16 2.62
N ARG A 55 -12.07 13.06 3.95
CA ARG A 55 -10.78 12.76 4.59
C ARG A 55 -10.25 11.39 4.18
N SER A 56 -11.08 10.36 4.14
CA SER A 56 -10.68 9.04 3.67
C SER A 56 -10.26 9.04 2.21
N SER A 57 -10.92 9.82 1.35
CA SER A 57 -10.51 10.00 -0.05
C SER A 57 -9.14 10.68 -0.19
N GLU A 58 -8.84 11.68 0.64
CA GLU A 58 -7.51 12.30 0.69
C GLU A 58 -6.45 11.29 1.18
N ASN A 59 -6.77 10.48 2.18
CA ASN A 59 -5.89 9.42 2.68
C ASN A 59 -5.60 8.36 1.60
N ILE A 60 -6.61 7.95 0.82
CA ILE A 60 -6.43 7.03 -0.33
C ILE A 60 -5.37 7.55 -1.29
N ILE A 61 -5.46 8.83 -1.69
CA ILE A 61 -4.49 9.45 -2.61
C ILE A 61 -3.08 9.44 -1.98
N ASN A 62 -2.97 9.77 -0.69
CA ASN A 62 -1.69 9.78 0.01
C ASN A 62 -1.07 8.38 0.12
N ILE A 63 -1.88 7.37 0.43
CA ILE A 63 -1.45 5.96 0.48
C ILE A 63 -1.00 5.48 -0.90
N MET A 64 -1.73 5.82 -1.96
CA MET A 64 -1.36 5.47 -3.34
C MET A 64 -0.03 6.12 -3.75
N LYS A 65 0.17 7.41 -3.45
CA LYS A 65 1.46 8.08 -3.68
C LYS A 65 2.58 7.34 -2.94
N LYS A 66 2.34 6.95 -1.68
CA LYS A 66 3.35 6.25 -0.88
C LYS A 66 3.65 4.85 -1.42
N LEU A 67 2.64 4.14 -1.88
CA LEU A 67 2.80 2.84 -2.57
C LEU A 67 3.68 2.99 -3.81
N ASN A 68 3.42 3.99 -4.65
CA ASN A 68 4.22 4.25 -5.85
C ASN A 68 5.68 4.57 -5.50
N GLU A 69 5.93 5.37 -4.45
CA GLU A 69 7.30 5.65 -3.96
C GLU A 69 8.03 4.37 -3.50
N VAL A 70 7.35 3.51 -2.73
CA VAL A 70 7.93 2.27 -2.22
C VAL A 70 8.24 1.29 -3.36
N GLN A 71 7.33 1.18 -4.34
CA GLN A 71 7.53 0.36 -5.53
C GLN A 71 8.69 0.86 -6.39
N ALA A 72 8.78 2.18 -6.64
CA ALA A 72 9.88 2.77 -7.39
C ALA A 72 11.24 2.53 -6.73
N ARG A 73 11.32 2.64 -5.39
CA ARG A 73 12.55 2.31 -4.64
C ARG A 73 12.95 0.84 -4.76
N THR A 74 11.96 -0.05 -4.75
CA THR A 74 12.21 -1.51 -4.88
C THR A 74 12.73 -1.84 -6.28
N GLN A 75 12.16 -1.25 -7.34
CA GLN A 75 12.63 -1.43 -8.72
C GLN A 75 14.05 -0.91 -8.96
N ILE A 76 14.46 0.18 -8.29
CA ILE A 76 15.83 0.68 -8.38
C ILE A 76 16.82 -0.30 -7.74
N LEU A 77 16.47 -0.89 -6.60
CA LEU A 77 17.33 -1.87 -5.91
C LEU A 77 17.49 -3.17 -6.71
N ASP A 78 16.42 -3.65 -7.34
CA ASP A 78 16.47 -4.86 -8.18
C ASP A 78 17.41 -4.66 -9.39
N ASN A 79 17.37 -3.49 -10.03
CA ASN A 79 18.27 -3.14 -11.14
C ASN A 79 19.74 -3.06 -10.73
N ILE A 80 20.06 -2.57 -9.52
CA ILE A 80 21.44 -2.54 -9.02
C ILE A 80 21.95 -3.97 -8.75
N SER A 81 21.12 -4.86 -8.20
CA SER A 81 21.53 -6.26 -7.96
C SER A 81 21.85 -7.01 -9.25
N SER A 82 21.15 -6.69 -10.35
CA SER A 82 21.40 -7.30 -11.66
C SER A 82 22.69 -6.83 -12.34
N THR A 83 23.35 -5.79 -11.81
CA THR A 83 24.56 -5.20 -12.41
C THR A 83 25.86 -5.73 -11.75
N PHE A 84 25.76 -6.47 -10.65
CA PHE A 84 26.93 -7.04 -9.95
C PHE A 84 27.22 -8.51 -10.26
N ASP A 85 26.45 -9.14 -11.15
CA ASP A 85 26.71 -10.52 -11.59
C ASP A 85 27.57 -10.54 -12.88
N SER A 86 28.80 -10.04 -12.75
CA SER A 86 29.93 -10.50 -13.57
C SER A 86 31.23 -9.98 -12.96
N PRO A 87 32.12 -10.90 -12.56
CA PRO A 87 33.21 -11.23 -13.50
C PRO A 87 33.70 -12.70 -13.45
N GLY A 88 33.87 -13.31 -14.63
CA GLY A 88 35.00 -14.22 -14.91
C GLY A 88 34.78 -15.74 -14.90
N ARG A 89 34.68 -16.32 -16.12
CA ARG A 89 35.27 -17.59 -16.71
C ARG A 89 35.58 -18.84 -15.84
N PRO A 90 35.80 -20.04 -16.45
CA PRO A 90 35.49 -20.53 -17.80
C PRO A 90 34.73 -21.88 -17.78
N SER A 91 33.77 -22.12 -18.68
CA SER A 91 33.21 -23.47 -18.85
C SER A 91 33.92 -24.21 -19.98
N SER A 92 34.48 -25.34 -19.60
CA SER A 92 35.27 -26.33 -20.31
C SER A 92 34.57 -27.01 -21.49
N ASN A 93 35.37 -27.35 -22.51
CA ASN A 93 35.19 -28.46 -23.47
C ASN A 93 34.91 -29.80 -22.72
N PRO A 94 34.54 -30.96 -23.34
CA PRO A 94 34.55 -31.30 -24.76
C PRO A 94 33.34 -32.14 -25.27
N HIS A 95 33.13 -32.18 -26.60
CA HIS A 95 32.82 -33.44 -27.31
C HIS A 95 33.13 -33.33 -28.80
#